data_AF-A0A853G984-F1
#
_entry.id   AF-A0A853G984-F1
#
_cell.length_a   1.000
_cell.length_b   1.000
_cell.length_c   1.000
_cell.angle_alpha   90.00
_cell.angle_beta   90.00
_cell.angle_gamma   90.00
#
_symmetry.space_group_name_H-M   'P 1'
#
loop_
_entity.id
_entity.type
_entity.pdbx_description
1 polymer ?
#
loop_
_entity_poly.entity_id
_entity_poly.type
_entity_poly.pdbx_seq_one_letter_code
_entity_poly.pdbx_strand_id
1 'polypeptide(L)'
;MKPHSHVNSILEHGLVLSVTIEDLSFTAYVVISEPDINLIADFVPQEHFESGGDLHVTAVETPADAYTQIQDMIFNMNIGDSVVFLCSDHASYQETLEELGQDPHQNRA
;
A
#
# COMPACT_ATOMS: atom_id res chain seq x y z
N MET A 1 -2.72 -17.69 4.74
CA MET A 1 -2.75 -17.04 3.43
C MET A 1 -1.47 -16.25 3.28
N LYS A 2 -0.76 -16.36 2.16
CA LYS A 2 0.46 -15.56 1.93
C LYS A 2 0.11 -14.47 0.91
N PRO A 3 0.10 -13.19 1.29
CA PRO A 3 -0.02 -12.13 0.31
C PRO A 3 1.20 -12.16 -0.61
N HIS A 4 1.00 -11.85 -1.88
CA HIS A 4 2.08 -11.67 -2.83
C HIS A 4 1.98 -10.25 -3.37
N SER A 5 3.07 -9.48 -3.27
CA SER A 5 3.11 -8.16 -3.90
C SER A 5 4.17 -8.08 -4.98
N HIS A 6 3.91 -7.22 -5.96
CA HIS A 6 4.83 -6.90 -7.03
C HIS A 6 4.99 -5.38 -7.11
N VAL A 7 6.24 -4.90 -7.19
CA VAL A 7 6.50 -3.47 -7.37
C VAL A 7 6.07 -3.07 -8.78
N ASN A 8 4.99 -2.31 -8.87
CA ASN A 8 4.46 -1.81 -10.13
C ASN A 8 5.18 -0.52 -10.56
N SER A 9 5.49 0.37 -9.62
CA SER A 9 6.18 1.64 -9.89
C SER A 9 6.90 2.18 -8.65
N ILE A 10 7.95 2.99 -8.86
CA ILE A 10 8.73 3.64 -7.82
C ILE A 10 8.41 5.14 -7.85
N LEU A 11 8.04 5.71 -6.70
CA LEU A 11 7.77 7.15 -6.51
C LEU A 11 8.97 7.80 -5.80
N GLU A 12 9.10 9.12 -5.85
CA GLU A 12 10.22 9.84 -5.18
C GLU A 12 10.29 9.58 -3.66
N HIS A 13 9.14 9.32 -3.03
CA HIS A 13 9.03 9.08 -1.58
C HIS A 13 8.34 7.76 -1.23
N GLY A 14 8.15 6.85 -2.19
CA GLY A 14 7.38 5.63 -1.96
C GLY A 14 7.43 4.60 -3.08
N LEU A 15 6.60 3.57 -2.96
CA LEU A 15 6.45 2.48 -3.92
C LEU A 15 4.97 2.23 -4.18
N VAL A 16 4.66 1.92 -5.43
CA VAL A 16 3.36 1.38 -5.84
C VAL A 16 3.52 -0.12 -5.98
N LEU A 17 2.73 -0.86 -5.24
CA LEU A 17 2.72 -2.32 -5.20
C LEU A 17 1.37 -2.82 -5.70
N SER A 18 1.38 -3.81 -6.57
CA SER A 18 0.20 -4.62 -6.85
C SER A 18 0.21 -5.80 -5.91
N VAL A 19 -0.77 -5.86 -5.01
CA VAL A 19 -0.89 -6.92 -4.00
C VAL A 19 -2.00 -7.86 -4.44
N THR A 20 -1.68 -9.15 -4.44
CA THR A 20 -2.61 -10.23 -4.76
C THR A 20 -2.72 -11.17 -3.58
N ILE A 21 -3.93 -11.35 -3.09
CA ILE A 21 -4.27 -12.22 -1.97
C ILE A 21 -5.37 -13.16 -2.45
N GLU A 22 -4.99 -14.41 -2.72
CA GLU A 22 -5.89 -15.41 -3.30
C GLU A 22 -6.50 -14.95 -4.63
N ASP A 23 -7.77 -14.52 -4.63
CA ASP A 23 -8.49 -14.01 -5.80
C ASP A 23 -8.70 -12.48 -5.76
N LEU A 24 -8.33 -11.81 -4.67
CA LEU A 24 -8.39 -10.35 -4.54
C LEU A 24 -7.07 -9.75 -5.01
N SER A 25 -7.16 -8.80 -5.95
CA SER A 25 -6.01 -7.99 -6.38
C SER A 25 -6.35 -6.51 -6.23
N PHE A 26 -5.43 -5.78 -5.61
CA PHE A 26 -5.56 -4.35 -5.35
C PHE A 26 -4.22 -3.65 -5.46
N THR A 27 -4.27 -2.33 -5.59
CA THR A 27 -3.05 -1.50 -5.67
C THR A 27 -2.79 -0.86 -4.32
N ALA A 28 -1.61 -1.11 -3.75
CA ALA A 28 -1.14 -0.53 -2.50
C ALA A 28 -0.02 0.48 -2.77
N TYR A 29 -0.23 1.72 -2.37
CA TYR A 29 0.75 2.79 -2.41
C TYR A 29 1.38 2.88 -1.03
N VAL A 30 2.68 2.63 -0.91
CA VAL A 30 3.40 2.70 0.37
C VAL A 30 4.39 3.85 0.30
N VAL A 31 4.20 4.88 1.11
CA VAL A 31 4.97 6.13 1.04
C VAL A 31 5.51 6.48 2.42
N ILE A 32 6.79 6.88 2.49
CA ILE A 32 7.38 7.42 3.72
C ILE A 32 7.18 8.93 3.68
N SER A 33 6.19 9.43 4.40
CA SER A 33 5.88 10.85 4.49
C SER A 33 5.07 11.14 5.75
N GLU A 34 5.06 12.40 6.16
CA GLU A 34 4.08 12.86 7.14
C GLU A 34 2.67 12.50 6.64
N PRO A 35 1.73 12.12 7.53
CA PRO A 35 0.38 11.72 7.15
C PRO A 35 -0.41 12.94 6.63
N ASP A 36 -0.09 13.37 5.41
CA ASP A 36 -0.63 14.57 4.79
C ASP A 36 -1.47 14.18 3.57
N ILE A 37 -2.77 14.41 3.69
CA ILE A 37 -3.74 14.08 2.66
C ILE A 37 -3.53 14.88 1.37
N ASN A 38 -2.85 16.04 1.44
CA ASN A 38 -2.56 16.84 0.25
C ASN A 38 -1.57 16.15 -0.68
N LEU A 39 -0.66 15.32 -0.15
CA LEU A 39 0.29 14.57 -0.95
C LEU A 39 -0.40 13.44 -1.74
N ILE A 40 -1.53 12.92 -1.24
CA ILE A 40 -2.27 11.83 -1.87
C ILE A 40 -2.82 12.26 -3.24
N ALA A 41 -3.26 13.51 -3.37
CA ALA A 41 -3.73 14.06 -4.63
C ALA A 41 -2.61 14.17 -5.70
N ASP A 42 -1.34 14.16 -5.28
CA ASP A 42 -0.18 14.17 -6.17
C ASP A 42 0.18 12.74 -6.63
N PHE A 43 -0.02 11.74 -5.75
CA PHE A 43 0.30 10.34 -6.05
C PHE A 43 -0.80 9.56 -6.77
N VAL A 44 -2.06 9.89 -6.50
CA VAL A 44 -3.21 9.15 -7.06
C VAL A 44 -3.68 9.86 -8.32
N PRO A 45 -3.55 9.22 -9.51
CA PRO A 45 -4.00 9.83 -10.75
C PRO A 45 -5.50 10.09 -10.69
N GLN A 46 -5.95 11.20 -11.28
CA GLN A 46 -7.38 11.50 -11.39
C GLN A 46 -8.17 10.36 -12.06
N GLU A 47 -7.54 9.60 -12.96
CA GLU A 47 -8.13 8.41 -13.60
C GLU A 47 -8.60 7.34 -12.60
N HIS A 48 -7.96 7.21 -11.44
CA HIS A 48 -8.42 6.29 -10.39
C HIS A 48 -9.75 6.76 -9.77
N PHE A 49 -9.91 8.07 -9.58
CA PHE A 49 -11.18 8.64 -9.12
C PHE A 49 -12.29 8.52 -10.18
N GLU A 50 -11.93 8.51 -11.47
CA GLU A 50 -12.89 8.32 -12.56
C GLU A 50 -13.28 6.85 -12.78
N SER A 51 -12.40 5.90 -12.44
CA SER A 51 -12.65 4.46 -12.60
C SER A 51 -13.63 3.87 -11.58
N GLY A 52 -14.07 4.66 -10.59
CA GLY A 52 -15.12 4.30 -9.63
C GLY A 52 -14.69 3.33 -8.53
N GLY A 53 -13.38 3.11 -8.35
CA GLY A 53 -12.84 2.42 -7.17
C GLY A 53 -12.66 3.40 -6.01
N ASP A 54 -12.90 2.94 -4.79
CA ASP A 54 -12.65 3.73 -3.59
C ASP A 54 -11.15 3.78 -3.29
N LEU A 55 -10.69 4.97 -2.88
CA LEU A 55 -9.33 5.17 -2.40
C LEU A 55 -9.32 5.12 -0.89
N HIS A 56 -8.79 4.04 -0.35
CA HIS A 56 -8.58 3.88 1.08
C HIS A 56 -7.25 4.49 1.49
N VAL A 57 -7.25 5.30 2.54
CA VAL A 57 -6.03 5.92 3.06
C VAL A 57 -5.87 5.51 4.52
N THR A 58 -4.66 5.07 4.87
CA THR A 58 -4.31 4.73 6.24
C THR A 58 -2.91 5.23 6.58
N ALA A 59 -2.75 5.74 7.80
CA ALA A 59 -1.46 6.10 8.34
C ALA A 59 -0.95 4.96 9.22
N VAL A 60 0.32 4.58 9.02
CA VAL A 60 1.03 3.59 9.83
C VAL A 60 2.07 4.33 10.66
N GLU A 61 1.69 4.68 11.88
CA GLU A 61 2.56 5.37 12.83
C GLU A 61 3.65 4.42 13.35
N THR A 62 3.29 3.17 13.66
CA THR A 62 4.22 2.16 14.20
C THR A 62 4.22 0.88 13.37
N PRO A 63 5.34 0.13 13.32
CA PRO A 63 5.38 -1.16 12.63
C PRO A 63 4.40 -2.16 13.23
N ALA A 64 4.14 -2.10 14.54
CA ALA A 64 3.18 -2.98 15.20
C ALA A 64 1.73 -2.77 14.72
N ASP A 65 1.39 -1.57 14.26
CA ASP A 65 0.07 -1.28 13.67
C ASP A 65 -0.06 -1.74 12.22
N ALA A 66 1.05 -1.94 11.49
CA ALA A 66 1.04 -2.26 10.07
C ALA A 66 0.14 -3.46 9.77
N TYR A 67 0.35 -4.57 10.47
CA TYR A 67 -0.46 -5.78 10.29
C TYR A 67 -1.95 -5.54 10.49
N THR A 68 -2.33 -4.92 11.60
CA THR A 68 -3.74 -4.69 11.93
C THR A 68 -4.39 -3.74 10.93
N GLN A 69 -3.71 -2.65 10.56
CA GLN A 69 -4.21 -1.68 9.59
C GLN A 69 -4.37 -2.31 8.20
N ILE A 70 -3.40 -3.13 7.77
CA ILE A 70 -3.44 -3.86 6.50
C ILE A 70 -4.59 -4.87 6.49
N GLN A 71 -4.75 -5.66 7.55
CA GLN A 71 -5.84 -6.64 7.65
C GLN A 71 -7.20 -5.94 7.60
N ASP A 72 -7.43 -4.92 8.44
CA ASP A 72 -8.70 -4.18 8.45
C ASP A 72 -9.02 -3.55 7.08
N MET A 73 -7.99 -3.02 6.41
CA MET A 73 -8.12 -2.48 5.06
C MET A 73 -8.47 -3.54 4.03
N ILE A 74 -7.78 -4.69 4.01
CA ILE A 74 -8.08 -5.80 3.09
C ILE A 74 -9.51 -6.31 3.31
N PHE A 75 -9.99 -6.36 4.55
CA PHE A 75 -11.35 -6.77 4.88
C PHE A 75 -12.41 -5.79 4.36
N ASN A 76 -12.06 -4.49 4.24
CA ASN A 76 -12.96 -3.46 3.72
C ASN A 76 -12.82 -3.23 2.20
N MET A 77 -11.71 -3.63 1.58
CA MET A 77 -11.44 -3.41 0.15
C MET A 77 -12.26 -4.31 -0.77
N ASN A 78 -12.69 -3.74 -1.89
CA ASN A 78 -13.30 -4.43 -3.01
C ASN A 78 -12.35 -4.56 -4.20
N ILE A 79 -12.76 -5.37 -5.18
CA ILE A 79 -12.06 -5.51 -6.45
C ILE A 79 -12.06 -4.17 -7.18
N GLY A 80 -10.86 -3.64 -7.45
CA GLY A 80 -10.68 -2.34 -8.11
C GLY A 80 -10.35 -1.19 -7.15
N ASP A 81 -10.46 -1.40 -5.84
CA ASP A 81 -10.07 -0.39 -4.85
C ASP A 81 -8.55 -0.26 -4.77
N SER A 82 -8.13 0.90 -4.27
CA SER A 82 -6.72 1.24 -4.07
C SER A 82 -6.51 1.69 -2.64
N VAL A 83 -5.35 1.36 -2.07
CA VAL A 83 -5.01 1.71 -0.68
C VAL A 83 -3.70 2.47 -0.62
N VAL A 84 -3.65 3.51 0.21
CA VAL A 84 -2.47 4.32 0.46
C VAL A 84 -2.05 4.16 1.92
N PHE A 85 -0.85 3.63 2.13
CA PHE A 85 -0.18 3.50 3.42
C PHE A 85 0.84 4.63 3.57
N LEU A 86 0.55 5.54 4.50
CA LEU A 86 1.42 6.64 4.88
C LEU A 86 2.23 6.21 6.10
N CYS A 87 3.49 5.84 5.88
CA CYS A 87 4.38 5.41 6.93
C CYS A 87 5.12 6.61 7.53
N SER A 88 5.04 6.76 8.85
CA SER A 88 5.74 7.86 9.54
C SER A 88 7.26 7.69 9.54
N ASP A 89 7.75 6.45 9.53
CA ASP A 89 9.16 6.11 9.62
C ASP A 89 9.53 4.92 8.72
N HIS A 90 10.83 4.77 8.45
CA HIS A 90 11.36 3.66 7.65
C HIS A 90 11.08 2.28 8.27
N ALA A 91 10.97 2.18 9.60
CA ALA A 91 10.64 0.92 10.26
C ALA A 91 9.19 0.48 9.93
N SER A 92 8.22 1.38 10.08
CA SER A 92 6.83 1.15 9.72
C SER A 92 6.65 0.85 8.23
N TYR A 93 7.46 1.50 7.40
CA TYR A 93 7.51 1.25 5.96
C TYR A 93 7.95 -0.16 5.61
N GLN A 94 9.08 -0.61 6.16
CA GLN A 94 9.57 -1.96 5.88
C GLN A 94 8.61 -3.03 6.37
N GLU A 95 8.07 -2.87 7.58
CA GLU A 95 7.07 -3.81 8.10
C GLU A 95 5.84 -3.85 7.19
N THR A 96 5.34 -2.69 6.75
CA THR A 96 4.20 -2.63 5.81
C THR A 96 4.50 -3.39 4.51
N LEU A 97 5.70 -3.26 3.95
CA LEU A 97 6.10 -4.00 2.76
C LEU A 97 6.10 -5.52 3.01
N GLU A 98 6.73 -5.97 4.09
CA GLU A 98 6.82 -7.38 4.46
C GLU A 98 5.43 -7.99 4.68
N GLU A 99 4.54 -7.27 5.36
CA GLU A 99 3.15 -7.69 5.61
C GLU A 99 2.30 -7.73 4.33
N LEU A 100 2.59 -6.88 3.34
CA LEU A 100 2.01 -6.96 1.99
C LEU A 100 2.66 -8.06 1.13
N GLY A 101 3.61 -8.81 1.66
CA GLY A 101 4.27 -9.92 0.96
C GLY A 101 5.34 -9.46 -0.02
N GLN A 102 5.93 -8.26 0.17
CA GLN A 102 7.21 -7.94 -0.47
C GLN A 102 8.28 -8.78 0.19
N ASP A 103 8.84 -9.71 -0.57
CA ASP A 103 9.99 -10.48 -0.10
C ASP A 103 11.27 -9.71 -0.46
N PRO A 104 12.07 -9.25 0.52
CA PRO A 104 13.30 -8.51 0.26
C PRO A 104 14.38 -9.34 -0.47
N HIS A 105 14.18 -10.66 -0.64
CA HIS A 105 15.08 -11.55 -1.36
C HIS A 105 14.68 -11.85 -2.81
N GLN A 106 13.52 -11.39 -3.30
CA GLN A 106 13.09 -11.60 -4.70
C GLN A 106 13.86 -10.75 -5.72
N ASN A 107 14.63 -9.74 -5.32
CA ASN A 107 15.42 -8.89 -6.23
C ASN A 107 16.85 -9.42 -6.52
N ARG A 108 17.07 -10.73 -6.45
CA ARG A 108 18.34 -11.37 -6.86
C ARG A 108 18.09 -12.32 -8.02
N ALA A 109 18.02 -11.78 -9.24
CA ALA A 109 18.18 -12.53 -10.48
C ALA A 109 19.35 -11.95 -11.27
#